data_AF-A0A7S1CYD6-F1
#
_entry.id   AF-A0A7S1CYD6-F1
#
_cell.length_a   1.000
_cell.length_b   1.000
_cell.length_c   1.000
_cell.angle_alpha   90.00
_cell.angle_beta   90.00
_cell.angle_gamma   90.00
#
_symmetry.space_group_name_H-M   'P 1'
#
loop_
_entity.id
_entity.type
_entity.pdbx_description
1 polymer ?
#
loop_
_entity_poly.entity_id
_entity_poly.type
_entity_poly.pdbx_seq_one_letter_code
_entity_poly.pdbx_strand_id
1 'polypeptide(L)'
;HSFISYDNWDTCLFGCTCLESLVLPASVRTVEQSAFSRCTNLVSIALPSSVTTIGRSAFRCCTNLRSLVISASITTVDKSAFAKCKNLDSIWIPLLFLNPLVLRLLD
;
A
#
# COMPACT_ATOMS: atom_id res chain seq x y z
N HIS A 1 -18.02 -14.99 -0.97
CA HIS A 1 -17.36 -15.67 0.16
C HIS A 1 -16.13 -16.34 -0.42
N SER A 2 -15.05 -15.57 -0.60
CA SER A 2 -13.87 -16.02 -1.33
C SER A 2 -12.66 -15.79 -0.44
N PHE A 3 -12.22 -16.88 0.16
CA PHE A 3 -11.08 -16.96 1.06
C PHE A 3 -9.81 -16.60 0.29
N ILE A 4 -9.13 -15.53 0.70
CA ILE A 4 -7.78 -15.23 0.25
C ILE A 4 -6.86 -15.88 1.27
N SER A 5 -6.11 -16.90 0.86
CA SER A 5 -5.12 -17.57 1.70
C SER A 5 -3.97 -16.59 2.02
N TYR A 6 -3.57 -16.59 3.28
CA TYR A 6 -2.70 -15.55 3.88
C TYR A 6 -1.20 -15.81 3.70
N ASP A 7 -0.78 -16.82 2.93
CA ASP A 7 0.59 -17.37 3.03
C ASP A 7 1.43 -17.34 1.73
N ASN A 8 0.98 -16.67 0.65
CA ASN A 8 1.84 -16.37 -0.49
C ASN A 8 1.24 -15.24 -1.36
N TRP A 9 1.76 -14.02 -1.25
CA TRP A 9 1.23 -12.83 -1.95
C TRP A 9 1.59 -12.75 -3.44
N ASP A 10 2.06 -13.85 -4.05
CA ASP A 10 2.65 -13.80 -5.38
C ASP A 10 1.70 -13.28 -6.48
N THR A 11 0.37 -13.36 -6.33
CA THR A 11 -0.57 -12.91 -7.38
C THR A 11 -2.02 -12.58 -6.96
N CYS A 12 -2.40 -12.63 -5.69
CA CYS A 12 -3.81 -12.89 -5.32
C CYS A 12 -4.83 -11.73 -5.45
N LEU A 13 -4.43 -10.49 -5.75
CA LEU A 13 -5.37 -9.35 -5.82
C LEU A 13 -5.32 -8.54 -7.12
N PHE A 14 -4.66 -9.06 -8.17
CA PHE A 14 -4.66 -8.42 -9.48
C PHE A 14 -6.10 -8.30 -10.03
N GLY A 15 -6.54 -7.08 -10.29
CA GLY A 15 -7.86 -6.81 -10.88
C GLY A 15 -9.03 -7.02 -9.94
N CYS A 16 -8.82 -7.08 -8.61
CA CYS A 16 -9.92 -7.21 -7.66
C CYS A 16 -10.79 -5.96 -7.64
N THR A 17 -11.95 -6.05 -8.30
CA THR A 17 -12.96 -4.99 -8.35
C THR A 17 -13.94 -5.02 -7.17
N CYS A 18 -13.86 -5.98 -6.26
CA CYS A 18 -14.75 -6.01 -5.07
C CYS A 18 -14.07 -5.49 -3.79
N LEU A 19 -12.79 -5.13 -3.86
CA LEU A 19 -11.99 -4.76 -2.70
C LEU A 19 -12.10 -3.26 -2.43
N GLU A 20 -12.90 -2.85 -1.45
CA GLU A 20 -13.05 -1.44 -1.05
C GLU A 20 -12.05 -1.01 0.03
N SER A 21 -11.76 -1.93 0.96
CA SER A 21 -10.82 -1.75 2.08
C SER A 21 -10.06 -3.04 2.36
N LEU A 22 -8.78 -2.92 2.71
CA LEU A 22 -7.93 -4.05 3.08
C LEU A 22 -7.09 -3.73 4.31
N VAL A 23 -7.06 -4.66 5.26
CA VAL A 23 -6.12 -4.67 6.38
C VAL A 23 -5.11 -5.78 6.13
N LEU A 24 -3.84 -5.40 5.97
CA LEU A 24 -2.75 -6.37 5.80
C LEU A 24 -2.27 -6.91 7.16
N PRO A 25 -1.82 -8.18 7.22
CA PRO A 25 -1.19 -8.73 8.42
C PRO A 25 0.03 -7.92 8.85
N ALA A 26 0.26 -7.83 10.16
CA ALA A 26 1.44 -7.18 10.73
C ALA A 26 2.78 -7.90 10.43
N SER A 27 2.74 -9.07 9.78
CA SER A 27 3.92 -9.80 9.32
C SER A 27 4.38 -9.39 7.92
N VAL A 28 3.56 -8.67 7.15
CA VAL A 28 3.87 -8.29 5.77
C VAL A 28 5.07 -7.34 5.74
N ARG A 29 6.14 -7.73 5.04
CA ARG A 29 7.34 -6.90 4.85
C ARG A 29 7.37 -6.20 3.49
N THR A 30 6.86 -6.88 2.47
CA THR A 30 6.91 -6.40 1.09
C THR A 30 5.51 -6.41 0.49
N VAL A 31 5.13 -5.31 -0.15
CA VAL A 31 4.03 -5.30 -1.12
C VAL A 31 4.64 -5.65 -2.47
N GLU A 32 4.40 -6.88 -2.93
CA GLU A 32 5.04 -7.42 -4.13
C GLU A 32 4.64 -6.70 -5.43
N GLN A 33 5.41 -6.99 -6.47
CA GLN A 33 5.13 -6.48 -7.81
C GLN A 33 3.70 -6.78 -8.25
N SER A 34 2.97 -5.74 -8.67
CA SER A 34 1.58 -5.83 -9.14
C SER A 34 0.54 -6.39 -8.15
N ALA A 35 0.86 -6.50 -6.85
CA ALA A 35 0.00 -7.13 -5.85
C ALA A 35 -1.47 -6.64 -5.85
N PHE A 36 -1.69 -5.33 -6.00
CA PHE A 36 -3.00 -4.68 -6.08
C PHE A 36 -3.25 -3.98 -7.42
N SER A 37 -2.51 -4.36 -8.47
CA SER A 37 -2.67 -3.73 -9.78
C SER A 37 -4.09 -3.94 -10.29
N ARG A 38 -4.72 -2.87 -10.79
CA ARG A 38 -6.10 -2.80 -11.32
C ARG A 38 -7.20 -3.06 -10.28
N CYS A 39 -6.92 -2.90 -8.98
CA CYS A 39 -7.99 -2.84 -7.98
C CYS A 39 -8.78 -1.53 -8.11
N THR A 40 -9.66 -1.44 -9.12
CA THR A 40 -10.31 -0.18 -9.48
C THR A 40 -11.30 0.31 -8.45
N ASN A 41 -11.82 -0.55 -7.57
CA ASN A 41 -12.76 -0.18 -6.52
C ASN A 41 -12.10 0.04 -5.15
N LEU A 42 -10.78 -0.14 -5.05
CA LEU A 42 -10.05 0.16 -3.82
C LEU A 42 -10.05 1.67 -3.60
N VAL A 43 -10.69 2.12 -2.52
CA VAL A 43 -10.80 3.56 -2.19
C VAL A 43 -9.73 3.98 -1.21
N SER A 44 -9.41 3.11 -0.24
CA SER A 44 -8.42 3.36 0.78
C SER A 44 -7.67 2.09 1.18
N ILE A 45 -6.38 2.23 1.49
CA ILE A 45 -5.58 1.14 2.06
C ILE A 45 -4.65 1.67 3.15
N ALA A 46 -4.54 0.90 4.23
CA ALA A 46 -3.57 1.14 5.30
C ALA A 46 -2.51 0.05 5.29
N LEU A 47 -1.24 0.45 5.10
CA LEU A 47 -0.11 -0.45 5.14
C LEU A 47 0.41 -0.60 6.59
N PRO A 48 0.69 -1.82 7.05
CA PRO A 48 1.17 -2.05 8.40
C PRO A 48 2.58 -1.50 8.58
N SER A 49 2.96 -1.23 9.82
CA SER A 49 4.28 -0.72 10.20
C SER A 49 5.42 -1.67 9.86
N SER A 50 5.13 -2.94 9.59
CA SER A 50 6.12 -3.93 9.19
C SER A 50 6.58 -3.79 7.73
N VAL A 51 5.81 -3.10 6.88
CA VAL A 51 6.11 -2.96 5.45
C VAL A 51 7.30 -2.03 5.26
N THR A 52 8.31 -2.52 4.56
CA THR A 52 9.52 -1.76 4.21
C THR A 52 9.61 -1.47 2.72
N THR A 53 8.97 -2.29 1.88
CA THR A 53 9.13 -2.24 0.41
C THR A 53 7.80 -2.27 -0.32
N ILE A 54 7.62 -1.36 -1.29
CA ILE A 54 6.51 -1.36 -2.25
C ILE A 54 7.07 -1.59 -3.66
N GLY A 55 6.71 -2.73 -4.24
CA GLY A 55 7.22 -3.23 -5.50
C GLY A 55 6.66 -2.55 -6.74
N ARG A 56 7.25 -2.91 -7.89
CA ARG A 56 6.89 -2.40 -9.21
C ARG A 56 5.40 -2.54 -9.49
N SER A 57 4.74 -1.46 -9.89
CA SER A 57 3.31 -1.48 -10.26
C SER A 57 2.36 -2.05 -9.20
N ALA A 58 2.77 -2.10 -7.92
CA ALA A 58 2.00 -2.67 -6.81
C ALA A 58 0.54 -2.19 -6.76
N PHE A 59 0.26 -0.92 -7.03
CA PHE A 59 -1.06 -0.31 -7.06
C PHE A 59 -1.42 0.24 -8.45
N ARG A 60 -0.79 -0.24 -9.52
CA ARG A 60 -0.97 0.32 -10.86
C ARG A 60 -2.43 0.28 -11.29
N CYS A 61 -2.95 1.36 -11.86
CA CYS A 61 -4.36 1.48 -12.30
C CYS A 61 -5.40 1.30 -11.18
N CYS A 62 -5.08 1.53 -9.89
CA CYS A 62 -6.09 1.67 -8.85
C CYS A 62 -6.80 3.03 -8.99
N THR A 63 -7.76 3.11 -9.90
CA THR A 63 -8.35 4.39 -10.32
C THR A 63 -9.20 5.06 -9.26
N ASN A 64 -9.84 4.33 -8.34
CA ASN A 64 -10.60 4.94 -7.24
C ASN A 64 -9.82 5.09 -5.94
N LEU A 65 -8.52 4.74 -5.91
CA LEU A 65 -7.71 4.88 -4.70
C LEU A 65 -7.48 6.35 -4.41
N ARG A 66 -8.06 6.84 -3.32
CA ARG A 66 -8.01 8.25 -2.89
C ARG A 66 -7.06 8.48 -1.73
N SER A 67 -7.02 7.53 -0.80
CA SER A 67 -6.25 7.65 0.42
C SER A 67 -5.33 6.45 0.61
N LEU A 68 -4.06 6.74 0.85
CA LEU A 68 -3.06 5.74 1.19
C LEU A 68 -2.44 6.12 2.53
N VAL A 69 -2.59 5.26 3.53
CA VAL A 69 -1.88 5.39 4.81
C VAL A 69 -0.65 4.49 4.76
N ILE A 70 0.53 5.11 4.82
CA ILE A 70 1.83 4.44 4.81
C ILE A 70 2.52 4.57 6.17
N SER A 71 3.34 3.58 6.52
CA SER A 71 4.14 3.64 7.74
C SER A 71 5.50 4.31 7.50
N ALA A 72 6.12 4.81 8.57
CA ALA A 72 7.48 5.38 8.50
C ALA A 72 8.57 4.33 8.23
N SER A 73 8.23 3.04 8.27
CA SER A 73 9.19 1.95 8.04
C SER A 73 9.42 1.67 6.55
N ILE A 74 8.64 2.28 5.66
CA ILE A 74 8.82 2.15 4.21
C ILE A 74 10.12 2.86 3.80
N THR A 75 11.09 2.07 3.37
CA THR A 75 12.40 2.54 2.89
C THR A 75 12.48 2.54 1.37
N THR A 76 11.61 1.78 0.68
CA THR A 76 11.70 1.58 -0.77
C THR A 76 10.33 1.57 -1.41
N VAL A 77 10.16 2.42 -2.43
CA VAL A 77 8.96 2.48 -3.27
C VAL A 77 9.40 2.54 -4.73
N ASP A 78 8.95 1.59 -5.54
CA ASP A 78 9.23 1.61 -6.97
C ASP A 78 8.53 2.81 -7.66
N LYS A 79 9.20 3.43 -8.63
CA LYS A 79 8.70 4.61 -9.36
C LYS A 79 7.35 4.38 -10.05
N SER A 80 7.05 3.13 -10.40
CA SER A 80 5.81 2.74 -11.06
C SER A 80 4.74 2.19 -10.10
N ALA A 81 5.02 2.11 -8.79
CA ALA A 81 4.13 1.51 -7.80
C ALA A 81 2.69 2.05 -7.89
N PHE A 82 2.54 3.36 -8.10
CA PHE A 82 1.24 4.04 -8.18
C PHE A 82 0.91 4.54 -9.59
N ALA A 83 1.48 3.93 -10.63
CA ALA A 83 1.27 4.37 -12.00
C ALA A 83 -0.23 4.30 -12.39
N LYS A 84 -0.76 5.36 -12.98
CA LYS A 84 -2.18 5.48 -13.40
C LYS A 84 -3.20 5.43 -12.23
N CYS A 85 -2.79 5.69 -11.00
CA CYS A 85 -3.71 6.02 -9.90
C CYS A 85 -4.20 7.47 -10.05
N LYS A 86 -5.29 7.67 -10.82
CA LYS A 86 -5.72 9.02 -11.22
C LYS A 86 -6.33 9.86 -10.10
N ASN A 87 -6.91 9.22 -9.09
CA ASN A 87 -7.60 9.89 -7.98
C ASN A 87 -6.79 9.87 -6.67
N LEU A 88 -5.50 9.48 -6.73
CA LEU A 88 -4.64 9.45 -5.54
C LEU A 88 -4.18 10.88 -5.25
N ASP A 89 -4.95 11.59 -4.42
CA ASP A 89 -4.70 12.99 -4.09
C ASP A 89 -3.81 13.17 -2.85
N SER A 90 -3.75 12.17 -1.96
CA SER A 90 -3.05 12.30 -0.69
C SER A 90 -2.45 10.99 -0.19
N ILE A 91 -1.17 11.05 0.18
CA ILE A 91 -0.45 9.98 0.89
C ILE A 91 -0.22 10.49 2.31
N TRP A 92 -0.78 9.78 3.30
CA TRP A 92 -0.69 10.16 4.71
C TRP A 92 0.33 9.29 5.43
N ILE A 93 1.28 9.92 6.12
CA ILE A 93 2.15 9.26 7.11
C ILE A 93 1.61 9.62 8.50
N PRO A 94 1.11 8.68 9.31
CA PRO A 94 0.57 8.99 10.62
C PRO A 94 1.63 9.61 11.52
N LEU A 95 1.32 10.75 12.15
CA LEU A 95 2.21 11.46 13.09
C LEU A 95 2.64 10.59 14.27
N LEU A 96 1.88 9.52 14.58
CA LEU A 96 2.24 8.52 15.58
C LEU A 96 3.53 7.75 15.24
N PHE A 97 3.99 7.79 13.98
CA PHE A 97 5.28 7.25 13.54
C PHE A 97 6.40 8.32 13.48
N LEU A 98 6.06 9.61 13.58
CA LEU A 98 7.04 10.66 13.84
C LEU A 98 7.40 10.61 15.32
N ASN A 99 8.24 9.66 15.69
CA ASN A 99 8.89 9.71 16.99
C ASN A 99 9.72 11.01 17.05
N PRO A 100 9.79 11.71 18.21
CA PRO A 100 10.66 12.88 18.40
C PRO A 100 12.11 12.72 17.93
N LEU A 101 12.63 11.49 17.80
CA LEU A 101 13.93 11.21 17.15
C LEU A 101 13.99 11.53 15.65
N VAL A 102 12.90 11.35 14.90
CA VAL A 102 12.82 11.61 13.45
C VAL A 102 12.70 13.12 13.16
N LEU A 103 12.05 13.87 14.05
CA LEU A 103 11.94 15.33 13.96
C LEU A 103 13.30 16.05 14.10
N ARG A 104 14.24 15.49 14.89
CA ARG A 104 15.59 16.05 15.06
C ARG A 104 16.52 15.92 13.85
N LEU A 105 16.10 15.14 12.83
CA LEU A 105 16.85 14.96 11.59
C LEU A 105 16.33 15.86 10.45
N LEU A 106 15.28 16.63 10.71
CA LEU A 106 14.67 17.59 9.78
C LEU A 106 15.04 19.05 10.10
N ASP A 107 15.85 19.27 11.13
CA ASP A 107 16.51 20.54 11.44
C ASP A 107 17.93 20.60 10.84
#